data_AF-A0A067DBU9-F1
#
_entry.id   AF-A0A067DBU9-F1
#
_cell.length_a   1.000
_cell.length_b   1.000
_cell.length_c   1.000
_cell.angle_alpha   90.00
_cell.angle_beta   90.00
_cell.angle_gamma   90.00
#
_symmetry.space_group_name_H-M   'P 1'
#
loop_
_entity.id
_entity.type
_entity.pdbx_description
1 polymer ?
#
loop_
_entity_poly.entity_id
_entity_poly.type
_entity_poly.pdbx_seq_one_letter_code
_entity_poly.pdbx_strand_id
1 'polypeptide(L)'
;MEELWLLKKSKSVHESNVEQFINEVVILSQINHRNVVKILGCCLETEVPLLVYEFIPNGSLYQYIHEQTDDQLPITWEMRLRITVEVSRVLSYLHSVASIPIYHLDIKSANILLVDKYQAKISDFRTFKSRAIDRTHLTTQVKVTFGYVDPKYFRSSQFTEKSDVYSFSVVLVELNWTKPIHLVDVEENRSLAAYFSKEAEKEEVITFAMVAKRCLNLNGKKQPTMKEVTLELAGIRASIGASVLLQCEEINFVDYDNARHFKTSSSSTGSFFNNVTFSVDGDPLLPNKW
;
A
#
# COMPACT_ATOMS: atom_id res chain seq x y z
N MET A 1 9.63 -25.86 5.95
CA MET A 1 9.45 -24.47 5.50
C MET A 1 10.23 -23.64 6.50
N GLU A 2 11.31 -22.97 6.09
CA GLU A 2 12.09 -22.13 7.00
C GLU A 2 11.28 -20.85 7.27
N GLU A 3 11.08 -20.52 8.55
CA GLU A 3 10.37 -19.32 8.94
C GLU A 3 11.38 -18.18 9.15
N LEU A 4 11.34 -17.17 8.27
CA LEU A 4 12.22 -16.01 8.34
C LEU A 4 11.58 -14.89 9.16
N TRP A 5 12.37 -14.24 9.99
CA TRP A 5 11.95 -13.14 10.87
C TRP A 5 12.95 -11.99 10.82
N LEU A 6 12.45 -10.78 11.08
CA LEU A 6 13.25 -9.57 11.16
C LEU A 6 13.43 -9.17 12.63
N LEU A 7 14.68 -8.96 13.05
CA LEU A 7 15.01 -8.49 14.40
C LEU A 7 15.33 -6.99 14.38
N LYS A 8 14.54 -6.18 15.08
CA LYS A 8 14.82 -4.76 15.30
C LYS A 8 15.45 -4.60 16.69
N LYS A 9 16.71 -4.16 16.70
CA LYS A 9 17.49 -3.89 17.91
C LYS A 9 17.65 -2.38 18.12
N SER A 10 17.38 -1.89 19.32
CA SER A 10 17.70 -0.50 19.68
C SER A 10 19.22 -0.28 19.73
N LYS A 11 19.70 0.88 19.26
CA LYS A 11 21.13 1.23 19.22
C LYS A 11 21.72 1.50 20.60
N SER A 12 20.91 1.86 21.59
CA SER A 12 21.35 2.08 22.97
C SER A 12 20.19 1.98 23.97
N VAL A 13 20.53 1.80 25.25
CA VAL A 13 19.59 1.86 26.38
C VAL A 13 19.44 3.32 26.80
N HIS A 14 18.60 4.07 26.09
CA HIS A 14 18.09 5.37 26.58
C HIS A 14 16.61 5.21 26.92
N GLU A 15 16.15 5.92 27.94
CA GLU A 15 14.75 5.89 28.41
C GLU A 15 13.76 6.13 27.25
N SER A 16 14.08 7.07 26.36
CA SER A 16 13.28 7.35 25.15
C SER A 16 13.20 6.18 24.16
N ASN A 17 14.20 5.30 24.12
CA ASN A 17 14.16 4.10 23.27
C ASN A 17 13.27 3.01 23.88
N VAL A 18 13.20 2.94 25.22
CA VAL A 18 12.30 2.01 25.94
C VAL A 18 10.84 2.44 25.76
N GLU A 19 10.54 3.74 25.88
CA GLU A 19 9.19 4.26 25.61
C GLU A 19 8.74 3.99 24.17
N GLN A 20 9.62 4.21 23.18
CA GLN A 20 9.33 3.90 21.78
C GLN A 20 9.02 2.41 21.57
N PHE A 21 9.82 1.54 22.19
CA PHE A 21 9.60 0.10 22.16
C PHE A 21 8.23 -0.28 22.74
N ILE A 22 7.91 0.19 23.95
CA ILE A 22 6.63 -0.11 24.61
C ILE A 22 5.46 0.40 23.77
N ASN A 23 5.55 1.63 23.27
CA ASN A 23 4.51 2.23 22.43
C ASN A 23 4.28 1.42 21.15
N GLU A 24 5.34 0.98 20.49
CA GLU A 24 5.23 0.17 19.27
C GLU A 24 4.56 -1.19 19.54
N VAL A 25 4.93 -1.90 20.62
CA VAL A 25 4.28 -3.15 21.03
C VAL A 25 2.79 -2.95 21.34
N VAL A 26 2.47 -1.92 22.14
CA VAL A 26 1.10 -1.62 22.53
C VAL A 26 0.25 -1.27 21.32
N ILE A 27 0.78 -0.52 20.36
CA ILE A 27 0.00 -0.06 19.20
C ILE A 27 -0.14 -1.17 18.17
N LEU A 28 0.93 -1.90 17.85
CA LEU A 28 0.86 -3.03 16.91
C LEU A 28 -0.03 -4.16 17.41
N SER A 29 -0.11 -4.40 18.73
CA SER A 29 -1.05 -5.38 19.30
C SER A 29 -2.53 -4.98 19.18
N GLN A 30 -2.83 -3.70 18.89
CA GLN A 30 -4.19 -3.20 18.64
C GLN A 30 -4.53 -3.17 17.13
N ILE A 31 -3.57 -3.44 16.24
CA ILE A 31 -3.76 -3.35 14.80
C ILE A 31 -3.92 -4.76 14.21
N ASN A 32 -5.06 -5.02 13.59
CA ASN A 32 -5.28 -6.24 12.82
C ASN A 32 -5.62 -5.89 11.36
N HIS A 33 -4.58 -5.79 10.52
CA HIS A 33 -4.74 -5.47 9.11
C HIS A 33 -3.73 -6.22 8.23
N ARG A 34 -4.18 -6.81 7.12
CA ARG A 34 -3.33 -7.63 6.24
C ARG A 34 -2.15 -6.88 5.60
N ASN A 35 -2.31 -5.58 5.39
CA ASN A 35 -1.30 -4.68 4.80
C ASN A 35 -0.47 -3.94 5.88
N VAL A 36 -0.37 -4.49 7.08
CA VAL A 36 0.52 -4.03 8.16
C VAL A 36 1.48 -5.16 8.49
N VAL A 37 2.77 -4.84 8.65
CA VAL A 37 3.78 -5.82 9.06
C VAL A 37 3.47 -6.31 10.48
N LYS A 38 3.34 -7.62 10.63
CA LYS A 38 3.02 -8.27 11.90
C LYS A 38 4.22 -8.27 12.83
N ILE A 39 3.99 -7.82 14.05
CA ILE A 39 4.85 -8.14 15.20
C ILE A 39 4.58 -9.60 15.59
N LEU A 40 5.64 -10.41 15.67
CA LEU A 40 5.59 -11.80 16.13
C LEU A 40 5.83 -11.88 17.64
N GLY A 41 6.62 -10.96 18.18
CA GLY A 41 6.89 -10.89 19.61
C GLY A 41 7.97 -9.86 19.95
N CYS A 42 8.46 -9.95 21.17
CA CYS A 42 9.56 -9.14 21.65
C CYS A 42 10.43 -9.93 22.63
N CYS A 43 11.69 -9.54 22.77
CA CYS A 43 12.60 -10.10 23.77
C CYS A 43 13.05 -8.99 24.73
N LEU A 44 12.88 -9.26 26.03
CA LEU A 44 13.23 -8.35 27.13
C LEU A 44 14.42 -8.86 27.96
N GLU A 45 14.91 -10.07 27.69
CA GLU A 45 16.01 -10.71 28.43
C GLU A 45 17.41 -10.26 27.96
N THR A 46 17.45 -9.36 26.97
CA THR A 46 18.68 -8.80 26.41
C THR A 46 18.96 -7.40 26.97
N GLU A 47 20.22 -6.97 26.91
CA GLU A 47 20.65 -5.64 27.40
C GLU A 47 19.84 -4.48 26.80
N VAL A 48 19.39 -4.63 25.55
CA VAL A 48 18.43 -3.74 24.89
C VAL A 48 17.20 -4.56 24.46
N PRO A 49 15.97 -4.02 24.59
CA PRO A 49 14.77 -4.69 24.08
C PRO A 49 14.84 -4.94 22.57
N LEU A 50 14.31 -6.09 22.13
CA LEU A 50 14.26 -6.49 20.73
C LEU A 50 12.82 -6.71 20.28
N LEU A 51 12.49 -6.24 19.07
CA LEU A 51 11.21 -6.53 18.42
C LEU A 51 11.42 -7.52 17.29
N VAL A 52 10.54 -8.52 17.22
CA VAL A 52 10.55 -9.57 16.20
C VAL A 52 9.35 -9.35 15.29
N TYR A 53 9.60 -9.21 13.99
CA TYR A 53 8.57 -9.05 12.97
C TYR A 53 8.60 -10.20 11.98
N GLU A 54 7.50 -10.36 11.25
CA GLU A 54 7.53 -11.13 10.01
C GLU A 54 8.57 -10.52 9.05
N PHE A 55 9.35 -11.37 8.37
CA PHE A 55 10.30 -10.90 7.38
C PHE A 55 9.62 -10.68 6.02
N ILE A 56 9.89 -9.53 5.41
CA ILE A 56 9.39 -9.18 4.07
C ILE A 56 10.59 -9.17 3.09
N PRO A 57 10.69 -10.15 2.16
CA PRO A 57 11.90 -10.37 1.39
C PRO A 57 12.13 -9.33 0.28
N ASN A 58 11.06 -8.80 -0.31
CA ASN A 58 11.16 -7.91 -1.47
C ASN A 58 11.38 -6.45 -1.06
N GLY A 59 11.99 -6.19 0.11
CA GLY A 59 12.45 -4.86 0.48
C GLY A 59 11.36 -3.78 0.55
N SER A 60 11.80 -2.52 0.40
CA SER A 60 10.95 -1.33 0.51
C SER A 60 10.66 -0.69 -0.83
N LEU A 61 9.52 0.00 -0.93
CA LEU A 61 9.12 0.75 -2.11
C LEU A 61 10.18 1.80 -2.50
N TYR A 62 10.89 2.38 -1.53
CA TYR A 62 12.00 3.30 -1.80
C TYR A 62 13.04 2.69 -2.74
N GLN A 63 13.41 1.42 -2.53
CA GLN A 63 14.40 0.72 -3.36
C GLN A 63 13.89 0.54 -4.79
N TYR A 64 12.60 0.25 -4.98
CA TYR A 64 11.98 0.16 -6.31
C TYR A 64 11.83 1.50 -7.01
N ILE A 65 11.80 2.61 -6.27
CA ILE A 65 11.67 3.96 -6.85
C ILE A 65 13.05 4.53 -7.20
N HIS A 66 14.05 4.33 -6.33
CA HIS A 66 15.31 5.07 -6.36
C HIS A 66 16.57 4.22 -6.55
N GLU A 67 16.49 2.90 -6.32
CA GLU A 67 17.63 1.97 -6.36
C GLU A 67 17.45 0.85 -7.40
N GLN A 68 16.66 1.11 -8.46
CA GLN A 68 16.43 0.12 -9.51
C GLN A 68 17.76 -0.35 -10.12
N THR A 69 18.00 -1.65 -10.07
CA THR A 69 19.07 -2.33 -10.81
C THR A 69 18.54 -2.72 -12.19
N ASP A 70 19.42 -2.87 -13.19
CA ASP A 70 19.02 -3.23 -14.57
C ASP A 70 18.19 -4.53 -14.66
N ASP A 71 18.33 -5.43 -13.67
CA ASP A 71 17.59 -6.70 -13.59
C ASP A 71 16.18 -6.59 -12.97
N GLN A 72 15.80 -5.43 -12.40
CA GLN A 72 14.50 -5.24 -11.76
C GLN A 72 13.46 -4.69 -12.74
N LEU A 73 12.29 -5.33 -12.78
CA LEU A 73 11.16 -4.83 -13.56
C LEU A 73 10.69 -3.46 -13.05
N PRO A 74 10.44 -2.49 -13.94
CA PRO A 74 9.97 -1.17 -13.54
C PRO A 74 8.58 -1.26 -12.91
N ILE A 75 8.31 -0.36 -11.97
CA ILE A 75 7.01 -0.26 -11.31
C ILE A 75 5.93 0.26 -12.28
N THR A 76 5.07 -0.64 -12.73
CA THR A 76 3.97 -0.33 -13.67
C THR A 76 2.90 0.55 -13.04
N TRP A 77 2.12 1.25 -13.87
CA TRP A 77 0.97 2.02 -13.39
C TRP A 77 -0.01 1.23 -12.50
N GLU A 78 -0.37 0.00 -12.89
CA GLU A 78 -1.24 -0.86 -12.09
C GLU A 78 -0.66 -1.15 -10.70
N MET A 79 0.66 -1.39 -10.63
CA MET A 79 1.37 -1.62 -9.37
C MET A 79 1.34 -0.36 -8.49
N ARG A 80 1.57 0.83 -9.05
CA ARG A 80 1.49 2.11 -8.32
C ARG A 80 0.11 2.31 -7.71
N LEU A 81 -0.94 2.08 -8.48
CA LEU A 81 -2.32 2.20 -8.00
C LEU A 81 -2.66 1.14 -6.94
N ARG A 82 -2.21 -0.09 -7.13
CA ARG A 82 -2.39 -1.15 -6.12
C ARG A 82 -1.77 -0.77 -4.79
N ILE A 83 -0.49 -0.36 -4.80
CA ILE A 83 0.27 0.02 -3.61
C ILE A 83 -0.40 1.20 -2.90
N THR A 84 -0.78 2.24 -3.64
CA THR A 84 -1.40 3.44 -3.05
C THR A 84 -2.80 3.18 -2.49
N VAL A 85 -3.59 2.31 -3.13
CA VAL A 85 -4.87 1.85 -2.59
C VAL A 85 -4.67 1.03 -1.31
N GLU A 86 -3.69 0.12 -1.26
CA GLU A 86 -3.44 -0.69 -0.06
C GLU A 86 -2.93 0.15 1.12
N VAL A 87 -1.99 1.07 0.88
CA VAL A 87 -1.47 1.99 1.90
C VAL A 87 -2.58 2.92 2.40
N SER A 88 -3.39 3.50 1.50
CA SER A 88 -4.49 4.38 1.91
C SER A 88 -5.55 3.65 2.75
N ARG A 89 -5.84 2.38 2.43
CA ARG A 89 -6.75 1.54 3.23
C ARG A 89 -6.25 1.33 4.65
N VAL A 90 -4.95 1.08 4.84
CA VAL A 90 -4.35 0.97 6.18
C VAL A 90 -4.54 2.28 6.94
N LEU A 91 -4.18 3.42 6.35
CA LEU A 91 -4.31 4.71 7.02
C LEU A 91 -5.76 5.04 7.35
N SER A 92 -6.70 4.77 6.45
CA SER A 92 -8.14 4.89 6.70
C SER A 92 -8.60 4.03 7.89
N TYR A 93 -8.13 2.77 7.97
CA TYR A 93 -8.38 1.87 9.10
C TYR A 93 -7.84 2.46 10.41
N LEU A 94 -6.59 2.92 10.42
CA LEU A 94 -5.95 3.47 11.62
C LEU A 94 -6.65 4.75 12.11
N HIS A 95 -7.09 5.62 11.19
CA HIS A 95 -7.70 6.90 11.52
C HIS A 95 -9.15 6.78 11.99
N SER A 96 -9.92 5.82 11.45
CA SER A 96 -11.38 5.82 11.57
C SER A 96 -11.99 4.53 12.14
N VAL A 97 -11.30 3.39 12.03
CA VAL A 97 -11.87 2.07 12.40
C VAL A 97 -11.29 1.56 13.72
N ALA A 98 -10.06 1.93 14.05
CA ALA A 98 -9.47 1.63 15.35
C ALA A 98 -10.29 2.26 16.50
N SER A 99 -10.39 1.56 17.63
CA SER A 99 -11.15 2.03 18.82
C SER A 99 -10.68 3.38 19.35
N ILE A 100 -9.39 3.66 19.19
CA ILE A 100 -8.76 4.96 19.40
C ILE A 100 -8.00 5.26 18.11
N PRO A 101 -8.18 6.45 17.50
CA PRO A 101 -7.43 6.81 16.29
C PRO A 101 -5.92 6.65 16.51
N ILE A 102 -5.28 5.93 15.58
CA ILE A 102 -3.84 5.71 15.54
C ILE A 102 -3.29 6.53 14.39
N TYR A 103 -2.23 7.31 14.63
CA TYR A 103 -1.52 8.05 13.59
C TYR A 103 -0.12 7.50 13.42
N HIS A 104 0.26 7.21 12.18
CA HIS A 104 1.52 6.55 11.86
C HIS A 104 2.75 7.45 12.03
N LEU A 105 2.64 8.71 11.61
CA LEU A 105 3.61 9.81 11.74
C LEU A 105 4.96 9.66 11.00
N ASP A 106 5.30 8.47 10.50
CA ASP A 106 6.49 8.25 9.67
C ASP A 106 6.15 7.51 8.36
N ILE A 107 5.07 7.94 7.67
CA ILE A 107 4.75 7.39 6.35
C ILE A 107 5.77 7.90 5.32
N LYS A 108 6.46 6.95 4.66
CA LYS A 108 7.43 7.20 3.60
C LYS A 108 7.63 5.93 2.77
N SER A 109 8.17 6.06 1.56
CA SER A 109 8.44 4.93 0.67
C SER A 109 9.36 3.86 1.30
N ALA A 110 10.28 4.25 2.19
CA ALA A 110 11.15 3.31 2.91
C ALA A 110 10.42 2.46 3.98
N ASN A 111 9.25 2.92 4.46
CA ASN A 111 8.42 2.21 5.45
C ASN A 111 7.22 1.49 4.79
N ILE A 112 7.20 1.43 3.46
CA ILE A 112 6.22 0.65 2.69
C ILE A 112 6.99 -0.52 2.10
N LEU A 113 6.82 -1.71 2.67
CA LEU A 113 7.48 -2.93 2.23
C LEU A 113 6.64 -3.63 1.16
N LEU A 114 7.30 -4.26 0.19
CA LEU A 114 6.63 -5.02 -0.86
C LEU A 114 6.76 -6.52 -0.56
N VAL A 115 5.64 -7.24 -0.65
CA VAL A 115 5.61 -8.71 -0.56
C VAL A 115 5.56 -9.27 -2.00
N ASP A 116 4.85 -10.37 -2.27
CA ASP A 116 4.93 -11.13 -3.53
C ASP A 116 4.51 -10.36 -4.79
N LYS A 117 3.24 -10.47 -5.22
CA LYS A 117 2.68 -9.75 -6.39
C LYS A 117 2.53 -8.24 -6.12
N TYR A 118 3.57 -7.64 -5.55
CA TYR A 118 3.70 -6.25 -5.12
C TYR A 118 2.57 -5.78 -4.20
N GLN A 119 2.15 -6.67 -3.31
CA GLN A 119 1.30 -6.28 -2.20
C GLN A 119 2.11 -5.42 -1.23
N ALA A 120 1.57 -4.27 -0.85
CA ALA A 120 2.21 -3.35 0.08
C ALA A 120 1.87 -3.70 1.53
N LYS A 121 2.87 -3.62 2.41
CA LYS A 121 2.71 -3.64 3.87
C LYS A 121 3.38 -2.42 4.50
N ILE A 122 2.69 -1.74 5.40
CA ILE A 122 3.27 -0.63 6.17
C ILE A 122 4.08 -1.19 7.34
N SER A 123 5.26 -0.62 7.58
CA SER A 123 6.19 -0.97 8.66
C SER A 123 6.64 0.28 9.46
N ASP A 124 7.46 0.07 10.51
CA ASP A 124 8.04 1.10 11.38
C ASP A 124 7.00 2.08 11.97
N PHE A 125 6.08 1.51 12.76
CA PHE A 125 5.03 2.25 13.45
C PHE A 125 5.62 3.11 14.57
N ARG A 126 6.09 4.30 14.20
CA ARG A 126 6.49 5.37 15.12
C ARG A 126 5.26 6.19 15.52
N THR A 127 4.34 5.51 16.17
CA THR A 127 3.02 6.02 16.45
C THR A 127 2.94 6.73 17.80
N PHE A 128 1.97 7.64 17.93
CA PHE A 128 1.52 8.16 19.22
C PHE A 128 0.04 7.83 19.43
N LYS A 129 -0.33 7.31 20.60
CA LYS A 129 -1.72 7.06 20.97
C LYS A 129 -2.33 8.34 21.54
N SER A 130 -3.36 8.89 20.88
CA SER A 130 -4.10 10.03 21.43
C SER A 130 -4.71 9.63 22.79
N ARG A 131 -4.21 10.20 23.90
CA ARG A 131 -4.88 10.14 25.21
C ARG A 131 -6.04 11.14 25.19
N ALA A 132 -7.16 10.74 24.60
CA ALA A 132 -8.38 11.52 24.67
C ALA A 132 -8.99 11.39 26.07
N ILE A 133 -8.88 12.46 26.87
CA ILE A 133 -10.01 12.90 27.71
C ILE A 133 -10.27 14.40 27.50
N ASP A 134 -9.28 15.29 27.29
CA ASP A 134 -9.59 16.74 27.18
C ASP A 134 -8.58 17.63 26.43
N ARG A 135 -7.77 17.08 25.49
CA ARG A 135 -6.81 17.91 24.73
C ARG A 135 -6.86 17.59 23.25
N THR A 136 -7.29 18.56 22.44
CA THR A 136 -7.33 18.49 20.96
C THR A 136 -5.95 18.58 20.32
N HIS A 137 -4.90 18.82 21.11
CA HIS A 137 -3.56 19.12 20.63
C HIS A 137 -2.50 18.47 21.53
N LEU A 138 -1.59 17.74 20.91
CA LEU A 138 -0.56 16.94 21.58
C LEU A 138 0.82 17.40 21.08
N THR A 139 1.68 17.83 22.01
CA THR A 139 2.98 18.46 21.75
C THR A 139 4.10 17.51 22.18
N THR A 140 4.86 16.94 21.23
CA THR A 140 6.05 16.13 21.54
C THR A 140 7.02 16.10 20.35
N GLN A 141 8.32 15.97 20.66
CA GLN A 141 9.43 15.94 19.71
C GLN A 141 9.59 14.54 19.09
N VAL A 142 8.71 14.17 18.15
CA VAL A 142 8.86 12.92 17.38
C VAL A 142 9.94 13.14 16.31
N LYS A 143 10.92 12.24 16.22
CA LYS A 143 11.86 12.20 15.08
C LYS A 143 11.10 11.80 13.82
N VAL A 144 10.80 12.77 12.96
CA VAL A 144 10.16 12.54 11.66
C VAL A 144 11.19 12.68 10.54
N THR A 145 10.99 11.96 9.44
CA THR A 145 11.87 12.01 8.26
C THR A 145 11.68 13.30 7.47
N PHE A 146 12.72 14.13 7.37
CA PHE A 146 12.71 15.37 6.58
C PHE A 146 12.29 15.09 5.13
N GLY A 147 11.41 15.92 4.56
CA GLY A 147 10.83 15.72 3.23
C GLY A 147 9.39 15.16 3.23
N TYR A 148 9.01 14.38 4.23
CA TYR A 148 7.65 13.82 4.38
C TYR A 148 6.80 14.55 5.43
N VAL A 149 7.42 15.45 6.18
CA VAL A 149 6.82 16.13 7.33
C VAL A 149 5.76 17.14 6.89
N ASP A 150 4.56 17.06 7.46
CA ASP A 150 3.56 18.12 7.34
C ASP A 150 4.13 19.46 7.89
N PRO A 151 4.22 20.51 7.06
CA PRO A 151 4.71 21.82 7.49
C PRO A 151 3.91 22.43 8.66
N LYS A 152 2.65 22.02 8.86
CA LYS A 152 1.86 22.46 10.01
C LYS A 152 2.27 21.76 11.28
N TYR A 153 2.46 20.44 11.24
CA TYR A 153 3.04 19.70 12.36
C TYR A 153 4.41 20.28 12.71
N PHE A 154 5.28 20.52 11.73
CA PHE A 154 6.61 21.08 11.97
C PHE A 154 6.57 22.41 12.76
N ARG A 155 5.58 23.28 12.47
CA ARG A 155 5.45 24.59 13.13
C ARG A 155 4.72 24.56 14.46
N SER A 156 3.68 23.74 14.57
CA SER A 156 2.79 23.72 15.74
C SER A 156 3.19 22.68 16.77
N SER A 157 4.00 21.70 16.37
CA SER A 157 4.26 20.46 17.11
C SER A 157 3.00 19.68 17.45
N GLN A 158 1.88 19.93 16.75
CA GLN A 158 0.61 19.24 16.92
C GLN A 158 0.39 18.30 15.74
N PHE A 159 0.31 17.01 16.02
CA PHE A 159 -0.03 16.02 15.01
C PHE A 159 -1.54 15.82 14.93
N THR A 160 -2.01 15.48 13.73
CA THR A 160 -3.39 15.11 13.45
C THR A 160 -3.38 14.00 12.39
N GLU A 161 -4.55 13.43 12.08
CA GLU A 161 -4.70 12.52 10.94
C GLU A 161 -4.20 13.14 9.62
N LYS A 162 -4.24 14.48 9.52
CA LYS A 162 -3.76 15.23 8.35
C LYS A 162 -2.25 15.18 8.17
N SER A 163 -1.49 14.89 9.22
CA SER A 163 -0.06 14.69 9.11
C SER A 163 0.26 13.43 8.29
N ASP A 164 -0.47 12.32 8.52
CA ASP A 164 -0.35 11.11 7.71
C ASP A 164 -0.84 11.33 6.27
N VAL A 165 -1.91 12.12 6.07
CA VAL A 165 -2.41 12.49 4.73
C VAL A 165 -1.34 13.22 3.92
N TYR A 166 -0.65 14.18 4.54
CA TYR A 166 0.44 14.91 3.90
C TYR A 166 1.60 13.97 3.53
N SER A 167 2.07 13.17 4.49
CA SER A 167 3.19 12.23 4.27
C SER A 167 2.86 11.19 3.19
N PHE A 168 1.64 10.66 3.19
CA PHE A 168 1.15 9.78 2.13
C PHE A 168 1.16 10.46 0.76
N SER A 169 0.82 11.75 0.70
CA SER A 169 0.88 12.48 -0.55
C SER A 169 2.28 12.63 -1.11
N VAL A 170 3.31 12.72 -0.26
CA VAL A 170 4.70 12.73 -0.72
C VAL A 170 5.03 11.39 -1.38
N VAL A 171 4.53 10.27 -0.84
CA VAL A 171 4.66 8.95 -1.49
C VAL A 171 3.94 8.91 -2.84
N LEU A 172 2.75 9.51 -2.97
CA LEU A 172 2.07 9.64 -4.27
C LEU A 172 2.93 10.41 -5.27
N VAL A 173 3.60 11.47 -4.82
CA VAL A 173 4.53 12.25 -5.64
C VAL A 173 5.77 11.44 -6.00
N GLU A 174 6.35 10.65 -5.11
CA GLU A 174 7.47 9.79 -5.49
C GLU A 174 7.05 8.78 -6.57
N LEU A 175 5.89 8.16 -6.42
CA LEU A 175 5.37 7.17 -7.37
C LEU A 175 4.96 7.76 -8.72
N ASN A 176 4.51 9.00 -8.77
CA ASN A 176 4.12 9.67 -10.02
C ASN A 176 5.31 10.36 -10.71
N TRP A 177 6.46 10.48 -10.04
CA TRP A 177 7.69 11.06 -10.59
C TRP A 177 8.85 10.07 -10.64
N THR A 178 8.58 8.78 -10.75
CA THR A 178 9.56 7.70 -11.03
C THR A 178 10.14 7.79 -12.46
N LYS A 179 10.82 8.90 -12.74
CA LYS A 179 12.21 8.96 -13.21
C LYS A 179 12.80 10.27 -12.67
N PRO A 180 13.97 10.26 -12.01
CA PRO A 180 14.69 11.50 -11.79
C PRO A 180 14.99 12.14 -13.14
N ILE A 181 14.94 13.46 -13.19
CA ILE A 181 15.28 14.31 -14.34
C ILE A 181 16.68 13.97 -14.94
N HIS A 182 17.49 13.21 -14.22
CA HIS A 182 18.82 12.74 -14.62
C HIS A 182 18.87 11.65 -15.71
N LEU A 183 17.73 11.06 -16.12
CA LEU A 183 17.69 10.09 -17.23
C LEU A 183 16.79 10.53 -18.39
N VAL A 184 16.27 11.77 -18.34
CA VAL A 184 15.83 12.42 -19.57
C VAL A 184 17.09 12.90 -20.25
N ASP A 185 17.70 12.00 -21.00
CA ASP A 185 18.67 12.38 -22.01
C ASP A 185 18.01 13.50 -22.82
N VAL A 186 18.66 14.66 -22.84
CA VAL A 186 18.15 15.88 -23.49
C VAL A 186 17.97 15.66 -25.00
N GLU A 187 18.38 14.51 -25.52
CA GLU A 187 18.30 14.11 -26.92
C GLU A 187 16.94 13.51 -27.34
N GLU A 188 16.08 13.04 -26.44
CA GLU A 188 14.72 12.63 -26.80
C GLU A 188 13.65 13.43 -26.05
N ASN A 189 13.04 14.38 -26.77
CA ASN A 189 11.84 15.15 -26.43
C ASN A 189 10.58 14.29 -26.18
N ARG A 190 10.66 13.18 -25.42
CA ARG A 190 9.48 12.48 -24.92
C ARG A 190 9.04 13.18 -23.64
N SER A 191 8.03 14.05 -23.78
CA SER A 191 7.30 14.60 -22.64
C SER A 191 6.95 13.47 -21.66
N LEU A 192 7.10 13.70 -20.35
CA LEU A 192 6.63 12.76 -19.31
C LEU A 192 5.18 12.32 -19.54
N ALA A 193 4.36 13.22 -20.09
CA ALA A 193 3.00 12.89 -20.51
C ALA A 193 2.96 11.75 -21.54
N ALA A 194 3.90 11.68 -22.49
CA ALA A 194 3.96 10.61 -23.48
C ALA A 194 4.38 9.25 -22.89
N TYR A 195 5.21 9.25 -21.83
CA TYR A 195 5.53 8.01 -21.10
C TYR A 195 4.31 7.49 -20.34
N PHE A 196 3.66 8.37 -19.56
CA PHE A 196 2.47 8.02 -18.80
C PHE A 196 1.28 7.66 -19.69
N SER A 197 1.07 8.36 -20.79
CA SER A 197 0.02 8.04 -21.78
C SER A 197 0.19 6.67 -22.46
N LYS A 198 1.36 6.02 -22.32
CA LYS A 198 1.57 4.65 -22.81
C LYS A 198 1.18 3.58 -21.78
N GLU A 199 1.21 3.90 -20.48
CA GLU A 199 0.90 2.97 -19.39
C GLU A 199 -0.46 3.24 -18.71
N ALA A 200 -1.02 4.43 -18.88
CA ALA A 200 -2.21 4.91 -18.17
C ALA A 200 -3.04 5.85 -19.04
N GLU A 201 -4.36 5.83 -18.85
CA GLU A 201 -5.24 6.83 -19.46
C GLU A 201 -4.94 8.21 -18.87
N LYS A 202 -5.01 9.25 -19.72
CA LYS A 202 -4.64 10.62 -19.33
C LYS A 202 -5.48 11.10 -18.14
N GLU A 203 -6.75 10.75 -18.12
CA GLU A 203 -7.72 11.09 -17.08
C GLU A 203 -7.36 10.46 -15.73
N GLU A 204 -6.81 9.24 -15.73
CA GLU A 204 -6.38 8.53 -14.52
C GLU A 204 -5.20 9.24 -13.87
N VAL A 205 -4.20 9.60 -14.68
CA VAL A 205 -2.99 10.32 -14.23
C VAL A 205 -3.36 11.70 -13.69
N ILE A 206 -4.27 12.41 -14.36
CA ILE A 206 -4.78 13.71 -13.89
C ILE A 206 -5.49 13.55 -12.55
N THR A 207 -6.36 12.55 -12.41
CA THR A 207 -7.10 12.32 -11.16
C THR A 207 -6.14 11.96 -10.02
N PHE A 208 -5.17 11.08 -10.26
CA PHE A 208 -4.13 10.72 -9.30
C PHE A 208 -3.34 11.95 -8.82
N ALA A 209 -2.91 12.82 -9.75
CA ALA A 209 -2.22 14.06 -9.43
C ALA A 209 -3.10 15.06 -8.66
N MET A 210 -4.41 15.12 -8.96
CA MET A 210 -5.37 15.95 -8.21
C MET A 210 -5.59 15.46 -6.78
N VAL A 211 -5.60 14.14 -6.55
CA VAL A 211 -5.63 13.55 -5.21
C VAL A 211 -4.39 14.00 -4.43
N ALA A 212 -3.19 13.79 -5.00
CA ALA A 212 -1.93 14.22 -4.36
C ALA A 212 -1.93 15.73 -4.04
N LYS A 213 -2.33 16.57 -5.00
CA LYS A 213 -2.39 18.04 -4.79
C LYS A 213 -3.32 18.43 -3.64
N ARG A 214 -4.47 17.77 -3.48
CA ARG A 214 -5.39 18.06 -2.37
C ARG A 214 -4.85 17.58 -1.04
N CYS A 215 -4.14 16.45 -1.00
CA CYS A 215 -3.49 15.95 0.21
C CYS A 215 -2.31 16.85 0.68
N LEU A 216 -1.59 17.50 -0.24
CA LEU A 216 -0.54 18.49 0.08
C LEU A 216 -1.07 19.87 0.48
N ASN A 217 -2.38 20.07 0.58
CA ASN A 217 -2.95 21.39 0.86
C ASN A 217 -2.46 21.90 2.22
N LEU A 218 -1.82 23.07 2.23
CA LEU A 218 -1.33 23.71 3.47
C LEU A 218 -2.47 24.01 4.45
N ASN A 219 -3.70 24.14 3.97
CA ASN A 219 -4.87 24.15 4.83
C ASN A 219 -5.39 22.72 5.07
N GLY A 220 -4.88 22.04 6.10
CA GLY A 220 -5.41 20.75 6.60
C GLY A 220 -6.94 20.58 6.69
N LYS A 221 -7.73 21.66 6.89
CA LYS A 221 -9.21 21.56 6.84
C LYS A 221 -9.76 21.28 5.44
N LYS A 222 -8.99 21.63 4.40
CA LYS A 222 -9.30 21.38 2.98
C LYS A 222 -8.68 20.07 2.47
N GLN A 223 -7.80 19.44 3.23
CA GLN A 223 -7.28 18.14 2.87
C GLN A 223 -8.38 17.09 3.03
N PRO A 224 -8.45 16.09 2.13
CA PRO A 224 -9.36 14.97 2.28
C PRO A 224 -9.00 14.12 3.50
N THR A 225 -9.92 13.26 3.91
CA THR A 225 -9.67 12.14 4.82
C THR A 225 -9.05 10.98 4.06
N MET A 226 -8.35 10.08 4.76
CA MET A 226 -7.80 8.89 4.10
C MET A 226 -8.89 7.96 3.54
N LYS A 227 -10.11 8.00 4.08
CA LYS A 227 -11.26 7.30 3.52
C LYS A 227 -11.65 7.83 2.14
N GLU A 228 -11.73 9.15 1.98
CA GLU A 228 -12.01 9.80 0.68
C GLU A 228 -10.89 9.50 -0.32
N VAL A 229 -9.63 9.63 0.11
CA VAL A 229 -8.44 9.30 -0.72
C VAL A 229 -8.50 7.84 -1.19
N THR A 230 -8.82 6.90 -0.31
CA THR A 230 -8.97 5.48 -0.69
C THR A 230 -10.07 5.27 -1.72
N LEU A 231 -11.23 5.93 -1.57
CA LEU A 231 -12.34 5.78 -2.52
C LEU A 231 -11.94 6.27 -3.91
N GLU A 232 -11.29 7.42 -3.99
CA GLU A 232 -10.86 7.99 -5.27
C GLU A 232 -9.79 7.14 -5.95
N LEU A 233 -8.74 6.73 -5.23
CA LEU A 233 -7.69 5.87 -5.78
C LEU A 233 -8.22 4.48 -6.19
N ALA A 234 -9.15 3.92 -5.41
CA ALA A 234 -9.80 2.66 -5.75
C ALA A 234 -10.69 2.79 -6.98
N GLY A 235 -11.33 3.95 -7.16
CA GLY A 235 -12.11 4.28 -8.36
C GLY A 235 -11.25 4.25 -9.62
N ILE A 236 -10.10 4.93 -9.61
CA ILE A 236 -9.13 4.92 -10.72
C ILE A 236 -8.75 3.47 -11.06
N ARG A 237 -8.38 2.68 -10.05
CA ARG A 237 -7.97 1.29 -10.25
C ARG A 237 -9.10 0.39 -10.78
N ALA A 238 -10.35 0.63 -10.36
CA ALA A 238 -11.49 -0.14 -10.84
C ALA A 238 -11.78 0.13 -12.32
N SER A 239 -11.60 1.38 -12.77
CA SER A 239 -11.68 1.73 -14.20
C SER A 239 -10.69 0.94 -15.04
N ILE A 240 -9.44 0.77 -14.59
CA ILE A 240 -8.46 -0.11 -15.27
C ILE A 240 -8.94 -1.55 -15.32
N GLY A 241 -9.44 -2.10 -14.21
CA GLY A 241 -9.93 -3.48 -14.16
C GLY A 241 -11.08 -3.74 -15.14
N ALA A 242 -11.98 -2.77 -15.30
CA ALA A 242 -13.05 -2.82 -16.28
C ALA A 242 -12.53 -2.71 -17.73
N SER A 243 -11.58 -1.80 -17.99
CA SER A 243 -10.95 -1.65 -19.31
C SER A 243 -10.15 -2.88 -19.74
N VAL A 244 -9.45 -3.55 -18.81
CA VAL A 244 -8.71 -4.79 -19.08
C VAL A 244 -9.67 -5.94 -19.42
N LEU A 245 -10.80 -6.06 -18.72
CA LEU A 245 -11.82 -7.07 -19.04
C LEU A 245 -12.43 -6.84 -20.42
N LEU A 246 -12.73 -5.60 -20.79
CA LEU A 246 -13.23 -5.25 -22.12
C LEU A 246 -12.19 -5.53 -23.23
N GLN A 247 -10.91 -5.24 -22.99
CA GLN A 247 -9.83 -5.59 -23.93
C GLN A 247 -9.63 -7.11 -24.05
N CYS A 248 -9.80 -7.88 -22.97
CA CYS A 248 -9.78 -9.35 -23.02
C CYS A 248 -10.98 -9.94 -23.80
N GLU A 249 -12.14 -9.30 -23.78
CA GLU A 249 -13.30 -9.70 -24.59
C GLU A 249 -13.09 -9.38 -26.08
N GLU A 250 -12.46 -8.26 -26.43
CA GLU A 250 -12.15 -7.87 -27.82
C GLU A 250 -11.06 -8.73 -28.46
N ILE A 251 -10.08 -9.24 -27.69
CA ILE A 251 -9.01 -10.13 -28.20
C ILE A 251 -9.57 -11.52 -28.61
N ASN A 252 -10.74 -11.93 -28.12
CA ASN A 252 -11.36 -13.21 -28.48
C ASN A 252 -12.16 -13.18 -29.80
N PHE A 253 -12.15 -12.08 -30.57
CA PHE A 253 -13.00 -11.94 -31.76
C PHE A 253 -12.26 -11.78 -33.11
N VAL A 254 -10.96 -12.06 -33.19
CA VAL A 254 -10.25 -12.05 -34.49
C VAL A 254 -9.31 -13.26 -34.61
N ASP A 255 -9.86 -14.44 -34.95
CA ASP A 255 -9.48 -15.23 -36.13
C ASP A 255 -10.26 -16.55 -36.16
N TYR A 256 -11.43 -16.56 -36.83
CA TYR A 256 -12.03 -17.81 -37.33
C TYR A 256 -12.67 -17.55 -38.69
N ASP A 257 -11.86 -17.12 -39.66
CA ASP A 257 -12.26 -17.19 -41.07
C ASP A 257 -11.03 -17.36 -41.95
N ASN A 258 -10.39 -18.53 -41.85
CA ASN A 258 -9.60 -19.11 -42.95
C ASN A 258 -9.29 -20.59 -42.71
N ALA A 259 -10.31 -21.44 -42.81
CA ALA A 259 -10.13 -22.88 -43.05
C ALA A 259 -11.37 -23.50 -43.71
N ARG A 260 -11.80 -22.96 -44.86
CA ARG A 260 -12.67 -23.70 -45.79
C ARG A 260 -11.81 -24.23 -46.92
N HIS A 261 -11.30 -25.45 -46.76
CA HIS A 261 -11.22 -26.48 -47.79
C HIS A 261 -10.35 -27.63 -47.28
N PHE A 262 -10.98 -28.74 -46.85
CA PHE A 262 -10.74 -30.08 -47.36
C PHE A 262 -11.79 -31.02 -46.75
N LYS A 263 -12.58 -31.66 -47.63
CA LYS A 263 -13.53 -32.72 -47.27
C LYS A 263 -12.74 -33.99 -46.92
N THR A 264 -13.19 -34.74 -45.92
CA THR A 264 -13.57 -36.17 -46.07
C THR A 264 -14.14 -36.80 -44.78
N SER A 265 -15.39 -37.29 -44.91
CA SER A 265 -15.97 -38.55 -44.40
C SER A 265 -15.87 -38.97 -42.91
N SER A 266 -17.02 -38.83 -42.23
CA SER A 266 -17.88 -39.87 -41.59
C SER A 266 -17.45 -40.71 -40.37
N SER A 267 -18.44 -40.79 -39.44
CA SER A 267 -18.74 -41.83 -38.42
C SER A 267 -17.88 -41.82 -37.15
N SER A 268 -18.37 -42.03 -35.92
CA SER A 268 -19.58 -42.68 -35.41
C SER A 268 -19.87 -42.29 -33.94
N THR A 269 -21.15 -42.41 -33.58
CA THR A 269 -21.83 -42.61 -32.28
C THR A 269 -21.06 -42.71 -30.96
N GLY A 270 -21.60 -42.07 -29.91
CA GLY A 270 -21.35 -42.44 -28.50
C GLY A 270 -21.94 -41.47 -27.49
N SER A 271 -23.23 -41.65 -27.16
CA SER A 271 -23.96 -40.95 -26.09
C SER A 271 -23.56 -41.45 -24.70
N PHE A 272 -23.30 -40.56 -23.73
CA PHE A 272 -23.61 -40.82 -22.32
C PHE A 272 -23.94 -39.50 -21.59
N PHE A 273 -25.21 -39.37 -21.21
CA PHE A 273 -25.68 -38.46 -20.17
C PHE A 273 -25.30 -39.02 -18.81
N ASN A 274 -24.87 -38.17 -17.88
CA ASN A 274 -25.13 -38.37 -16.45
C ASN A 274 -25.33 -37.02 -15.76
N ASN A 275 -26.57 -36.80 -15.32
CA ASN A 275 -26.94 -35.85 -14.29
C ASN A 275 -26.46 -36.36 -12.92
N VAL A 276 -25.88 -35.50 -12.08
CA VAL A 276 -26.03 -35.59 -10.63
C VAL A 276 -26.09 -34.17 -10.04
N THR A 277 -27.26 -33.83 -9.50
CA THR A 277 -27.54 -32.80 -8.50
C THR A 277 -27.27 -33.32 -7.08
N PHE A 278 -27.04 -32.40 -6.12
CA PHE A 278 -27.31 -32.39 -4.65
C PHE A 278 -26.19 -31.58 -3.98
N SER A 279 -26.34 -30.81 -2.90
CA SER A 279 -27.41 -30.05 -2.23
C SER A 279 -26.69 -29.20 -1.17
N VAL A 280 -27.31 -28.10 -0.78
CA VAL A 280 -26.87 -27.20 0.30
C VAL A 280 -27.51 -27.64 1.63
N ASP A 281 -26.74 -27.63 2.73
CA ASP A 281 -27.12 -27.02 4.02
C ASP A 281 -26.19 -27.43 5.18
N GLY A 282 -25.83 -26.44 6.04
CA GLY A 282 -25.49 -26.67 7.45
C GLY A 282 -24.20 -26.02 8.01
N ASP A 283 -24.26 -24.74 8.38
CA ASP A 283 -23.35 -24.06 9.36
C ASP A 283 -23.61 -24.57 10.82
N PRO A 284 -22.94 -24.06 11.89
CA PRO A 284 -21.52 -24.04 12.22
C PRO A 284 -21.25 -24.53 13.67
N LEU A 285 -20.00 -24.86 14.05
CA LEU A 285 -19.60 -25.05 15.46
C LEU A 285 -18.20 -24.47 15.76
N LEU A 286 -18.16 -23.54 16.71
CA LEU A 286 -17.01 -23.13 17.54
C LEU A 286 -17.28 -23.63 18.99
N PRO A 287 -16.39 -23.44 19.99
CA PRO A 287 -14.93 -23.60 20.04
C PRO A 287 -14.47 -24.41 21.30
N ASN A 288 -13.21 -24.82 21.38
CA ASN A 288 -12.50 -25.13 22.65
C ASN A 288 -11.13 -24.43 22.58
N LYS A 289 -10.76 -23.49 23.47
CA LYS A 289 -10.01 -23.69 24.73
C LYS A 289 -8.95 -24.79 24.54
N TRP A 290 -7.65 -24.59 24.75
CA TRP A 290 -6.93 -23.95 25.87
C TRP A 290 -5.81 -23.03 25.38
#